data_AF-A0A2S7T7Q9-F1
#
_entry.id   AF-A0A2S7T7Q9-F1
#
_cell.length_a   1.000
_cell.length_b   1.000
_cell.length_c   1.000
_cell.angle_alpha   90.00
_cell.angle_beta   90.00
_cell.angle_gamma   90.00
#
_symmetry.space_group_name_H-M   'P 1'
#
loop_
_entity.id
_entity.type
_entity.pdbx_description
1 polymer ?
#
loop_
_entity_poly.entity_id
_entity_poly.type
_entity_poly.pdbx_seq_one_letter_code
_entity_poly.pdbx_strand_id
1 'polypeptide(L)'
;MNLKAITLILFSLCTLALSAQEEPIQEEIQLFNGEVSLPGTLSIPAKSKKPPLLIFIHGSGNIDRNGGQGPAMPLTYLKELADALNKRGIATYRYDKRTFSIENLKK
;
A
#
# COMPACT_ATOMS: atom_id res chain seq x y z
N MET A 1 21.51 -38.56 4.57
CA MET A 1 20.78 -38.08 3.37
C MET A 1 21.79 -37.44 2.43
N ASN A 2 21.75 -37.73 1.12
CA ASN A 2 22.77 -37.20 0.19
C ASN A 2 22.50 -35.72 -0.14
N LEU A 3 23.54 -34.99 -0.59
CA LEU A 3 23.46 -33.56 -0.87
C LEU A 3 22.33 -33.23 -1.87
N LYS A 4 22.11 -34.09 -2.87
CA LYS A 4 21.04 -33.92 -3.88
C LYS A 4 19.64 -33.94 -3.25
N ALA A 5 19.38 -34.86 -2.32
CA ALA A 5 18.11 -34.94 -1.61
C ALA A 5 17.89 -33.73 -0.69
N ILE A 6 18.95 -33.23 -0.04
CA ILE A 6 18.89 -32.02 0.78
C ILE A 6 18.51 -30.81 -0.10
N THR A 7 19.17 -30.63 -1.26
CA THR A 7 18.87 -29.52 -2.18
C THR A 7 17.43 -29.57 -2.70
N LEU A 8 16.93 -30.76 -3.05
CA LEU A 8 15.53 -30.95 -3.49
C LEU A 8 14.52 -30.59 -2.39
N ILE A 9 14.80 -30.97 -1.14
CA ILE A 9 13.93 -30.63 0.00
C ILE A 9 13.95 -29.12 0.26
N LEU A 10 15.12 -28.48 0.26
CA LEU A 10 15.22 -27.02 0.43
C LEU A 10 14.49 -26.27 -0.69
N PHE A 11 14.60 -26.72 -1.94
CA PHE A 11 13.90 -26.11 -3.06
C PHE A 11 12.38 -26.25 -2.92
N SER A 12 11.89 -27.45 -2.57
CA SER A 12 10.47 -27.72 -2.31
C SER A 12 9.92 -26.90 -1.13
N LEU A 13 10.71 -26.74 -0.05
CA LEU A 13 10.32 -25.94 1.11
C LEU A 13 10.23 -24.44 0.75
N CYS A 14 11.14 -23.96 -0.11
CA CYS A 14 11.16 -22.58 -0.57
C CYS A 14 9.91 -22.24 -1.40
N THR A 15 9.47 -23.12 -2.30
CA THR A 15 8.27 -22.88 -3.13
C THR A 15 6.97 -22.89 -2.32
N LEU A 16 6.89 -23.74 -1.29
CA LEU A 16 5.76 -23.74 -0.35
C LEU A 16 5.69 -22.44 0.47
N ALA A 17 6.83 -21.96 0.96
CA ALA A 17 6.88 -20.71 1.72
C ALA A 17 6.46 -19.50 0.87
N LEU A 18 6.86 -19.46 -0.39
CA LEU A 18 6.49 -18.38 -1.32
C LEU A 18 4.98 -18.34 -1.61
N SER A 19 4.35 -19.52 -1.70
CA SER A 19 2.91 -19.66 -1.94
C SER A 19 2.05 -19.33 -0.71
N ALA A 20 2.65 -19.22 0.48
CA ALA A 20 1.96 -18.89 1.73
C ALA A 20 1.91 -17.38 2.00
N GLN A 21 2.60 -16.56 1.20
CA GLN A 21 2.56 -15.10 1.36
C GLN A 21 1.23 -14.55 0.85
N GLU A 22 0.49 -13.88 1.73
CA GLU A 22 -0.75 -13.21 1.39
C GLU A 22 -0.49 -11.74 1.10
N GLU A 23 -0.75 -11.36 -0.15
CA GLU A 23 -0.73 -9.96 -0.55
C GLU A 23 -2.08 -9.31 -0.26
N PRO A 24 -2.10 -8.04 0.18
CA PRO A 24 -3.34 -7.30 0.32
C PRO A 24 -4.00 -7.08 -1.05
N ILE A 25 -5.32 -7.10 -1.06
CA ILE A 25 -6.11 -6.68 -2.23
C ILE A 25 -5.98 -5.17 -2.34
N GLN A 26 -5.58 -4.67 -3.51
CA GLN A 26 -5.44 -3.23 -3.76
C GLN A 26 -6.44 -2.79 -4.82
N GLU A 27 -7.12 -1.69 -4.54
CA GLU A 27 -8.08 -1.05 -5.44
C GLU A 27 -7.75 0.43 -5.59
N GLU A 28 -7.68 0.91 -6.82
CA GLU A 28 -7.56 2.33 -7.10
C GLU A 28 -8.94 2.98 -6.98
N ILE A 29 -9.09 3.81 -5.95
CA ILE A 29 -10.34 4.53 -5.65
C ILE A 29 -10.04 6.02 -5.62
N GLN A 30 -10.68 6.74 -6.52
CA GLN A 30 -10.60 8.19 -6.62
C GLN A 30 -11.74 8.84 -5.83
N LEU A 31 -11.39 9.76 -4.93
CA LEU A 31 -12.36 10.57 -4.22
C LEU A 31 -12.54 11.93 -4.91
N PHE A 32 -13.71 12.52 -4.73
CA PHE A 32 -14.03 13.83 -5.27
C PHE A 32 -14.54 14.75 -4.17
N ASN A 33 -14.13 16.02 -4.23
CA ASN A 33 -14.72 17.11 -3.45
C ASN A 33 -14.95 18.31 -4.38
N GLY A 34 -16.15 18.40 -4.93
CA GLY A 34 -16.44 19.31 -6.05
C GLY A 34 -15.56 18.95 -7.25
N GLU A 35 -14.83 19.94 -7.79
CA GLU A 35 -13.92 19.74 -8.92
C GLU A 35 -12.56 19.14 -8.53
N VAL A 36 -12.27 19.06 -7.22
CA VAL A 36 -11.03 18.49 -6.70
C VAL A 36 -11.11 16.97 -6.78
N SER A 37 -10.17 16.38 -7.50
CA SER A 37 -10.01 14.93 -7.62
C SER A 37 -8.86 14.48 -6.72
N LEU A 38 -9.07 13.47 -5.89
CA LEU A 38 -8.05 12.89 -5.00
C LEU A 38 -7.88 11.41 -5.37
N PRO A 39 -6.98 11.09 -6.34
CA PRO A 39 -6.63 9.72 -6.66
C PRO A 39 -6.09 9.00 -5.41
N GLY A 40 -6.52 7.76 -5.16
CA GLY A 40 -6.09 7.03 -3.98
C GLY A 40 -6.16 5.51 -4.15
N THR A 41 -5.59 4.82 -3.17
CA THR A 41 -5.47 3.37 -3.13
C THR A 41 -6.09 2.86 -1.83
N LEU A 42 -7.09 2.01 -1.96
CA LEU A 42 -7.62 1.17 -0.89
C LEU A 42 -6.81 -0.12 -0.85
N SER A 43 -6.31 -0.49 0.33
CA SER A 43 -5.60 -1.74 0.56
C SER A 43 -6.32 -2.52 1.65
N ILE A 44 -6.72 -3.75 1.32
CA ILE A 44 -7.55 -4.63 2.15
C ILE A 44 -6.77 -5.90 2.49
N PRO A 45 -6.64 -6.28 3.77
CA PRO A 45 -6.00 -7.53 4.18
C PRO A 45 -6.75 -8.76 3.62
N ALA A 46 -6.05 -9.68 2.97
CA ALA A 46 -6.65 -10.82 2.23
C ALA A 46 -7.60 -11.70 3.07
N LYS A 47 -7.30 -11.90 4.36
CA LYS A 47 -8.08 -12.77 5.27
C LYS A 47 -9.15 -12.05 6.11
N SER A 48 -9.36 -10.74 5.92
CA SER A 48 -10.28 -9.98 6.77
C SER A 48 -11.59 -9.71 6.05
N LYS A 49 -12.70 -10.27 6.56
CA LYS A 49 -14.03 -10.10 5.96
C LYS A 49 -14.57 -8.67 6.13
N LYS A 50 -14.25 -8.02 7.25
CA LYS A 50 -14.65 -6.65 7.60
C LYS A 50 -13.57 -6.01 8.48
N PRO A 51 -12.38 -5.72 7.93
CA PRO A 51 -11.31 -5.08 8.68
C PRO A 51 -11.73 -3.67 9.14
N PRO A 52 -11.22 -3.16 10.27
CA PRO A 52 -11.26 -1.74 10.54
C PRO A 52 -10.52 -0.99 9.43
N LEU A 53 -11.01 0.21 9.09
CA LEU A 53 -10.42 1.06 8.06
C LEU A 53 -9.69 2.25 8.71
N LEU A 54 -8.42 2.42 8.36
CA LEU A 54 -7.63 3.61 8.67
C LEU A 54 -7.44 4.45 7.40
N ILE A 55 -7.80 5.73 7.48
CA ILE A 55 -7.62 6.70 6.39
C ILE A 55 -6.44 7.59 6.72
N PHE A 56 -5.47 7.66 5.82
CA PHE A 56 -4.29 8.52 5.99
C PHE A 56 -4.62 9.97 5.66
N ILE A 57 -4.39 10.88 6.60
CA ILE A 57 -4.47 12.32 6.40
C ILE A 57 -3.05 12.89 6.49
N HIS A 58 -2.57 13.45 5.38
CA HIS A 58 -1.21 13.96 5.24
C HIS A 58 -0.97 15.23 6.06
N GLY A 59 0.29 15.46 6.45
CA GLY A 59 0.76 16.71 7.07
C GLY A 59 0.99 17.85 6.06
N SER A 60 1.95 18.72 6.36
CA SER A 60 2.36 19.85 5.50
C SER A 60 2.97 19.42 4.16
N GLY A 61 3.04 20.32 3.17
CA GLY A 61 3.70 20.07 1.88
C GLY A 61 2.79 19.51 0.78
N ASN A 62 3.39 19.22 -0.38
CA ASN A 62 2.76 18.63 -1.57
C ASN A 62 3.06 17.13 -1.61
N ILE A 63 2.45 16.38 -0.69
CA ILE A 63 2.75 14.96 -0.46
C ILE A 63 1.80 14.05 -1.27
N ASP A 64 2.34 13.00 -1.90
CA ASP A 64 1.59 11.92 -2.53
C ASP A 64 1.10 10.87 -1.53
N ARG A 65 0.27 9.93 -1.99
CA ARG A 65 -0.29 8.86 -1.15
C ARG A 65 0.74 7.93 -0.49
N ASN A 66 1.99 7.93 -0.94
CA ASN A 66 3.07 7.10 -0.40
C ASN A 66 3.95 7.87 0.61
N GLY A 67 3.79 9.18 0.70
CA GLY A 67 4.57 10.06 1.58
C GLY A 67 5.64 10.87 0.84
N GLY A 68 5.76 10.72 -0.48
CA GLY A 68 6.75 11.40 -1.30
C GLY A 68 6.33 12.82 -1.70
N GLN A 69 7.29 13.67 -2.06
CA GLN A 69 7.07 15.01 -2.62
C GLN A 69 7.71 15.08 -4.01
N GLY A 70 7.19 14.27 -4.93
CA GLY A 70 7.69 14.16 -6.30
C GLY A 70 9.09 13.55 -6.41
N PRO A 71 9.74 13.63 -7.58
CA PRO A 71 11.00 12.94 -7.86
C PRO A 71 12.18 13.38 -6.98
N ALA A 72 12.14 14.61 -6.46
CA ALA A 72 13.19 15.15 -5.60
C ALA A 72 13.16 14.55 -4.18
N MET A 73 12.02 14.00 -3.75
CA MET A 73 11.85 13.41 -2.42
C MET A 73 10.90 12.19 -2.49
N PRO A 74 11.35 11.06 -3.06
CA PRO A 74 10.51 9.89 -3.35
C PRO A 74 10.35 8.98 -2.11
N LEU A 75 9.86 9.55 -1.01
CA LEU A 75 9.66 8.81 0.24
C LEU A 75 8.45 7.86 0.16
N THR A 76 8.54 6.73 0.86
CA THR A 76 7.51 5.68 0.86
C THR A 76 6.99 5.32 2.26
N TYR A 77 7.28 6.14 3.28
CA TYR A 77 6.99 5.80 4.68
C TYR A 77 5.50 5.60 4.98
N LEU A 78 4.58 6.29 4.29
CA LEU A 78 3.14 6.05 4.45
C LEU A 78 2.71 4.74 3.81
N LYS A 79 3.35 4.36 2.69
CA LYS A 79 3.14 3.04 2.09
C LYS A 79 3.63 1.94 3.03
N GLU A 80 4.85 2.08 3.56
CA GLU A 80 5.44 1.09 4.46
C GLU A 80 4.61 0.90 5.72
N LEU A 81 4.12 2.00 6.30
CA LEU A 81 3.20 1.94 7.44
C LEU A 81 1.87 1.27 7.06
N ALA A 82 1.30 1.59 5.90
CA ALA A 82 0.08 0.94 5.44
C ALA A 82 0.28 -0.58 5.22
N ASP A 83 1.39 -1.00 4.63
CA ASP A 83 1.72 -2.40 4.43
C ASP A 83 1.87 -3.12 5.79
N ALA A 84 2.49 -2.47 6.78
CA ALA A 84 2.60 -3.00 8.14
C ALA A 84 1.25 -3.12 8.86
N LEU A 85 0.34 -2.16 8.66
CA LEU A 85 -1.03 -2.20 9.18
C LEU A 85 -1.87 -3.29 8.50
N ASN A 86 -1.73 -3.49 7.19
CA ASN A 86 -2.40 -4.56 6.46
C ASN A 86 -2.00 -5.94 7.00
N LYS A 87 -0.71 -6.15 7.27
CA LYS A 87 -0.19 -7.37 7.93
C LYS A 87 -0.79 -7.60 9.32
N ARG A 88 -1.33 -6.56 9.96
CA ARG A 88 -2.03 -6.61 11.26
C ARG A 88 -3.56 -6.64 11.12
N GLY A 89 -4.08 -6.86 9.91
CA GLY A 89 -5.52 -6.99 9.68
C GLY A 89 -6.30 -5.68 9.62
N ILE A 90 -5.61 -4.54 9.46
CA ILE A 90 -6.22 -3.21 9.32
C ILE A 90 -6.20 -2.81 7.84
N ALA A 91 -7.36 -2.51 7.26
CA ALA A 91 -7.45 -1.93 5.93
C ALA A 91 -7.01 -0.47 5.96
N THR A 92 -6.45 -0.01 4.86
CA THR A 92 -5.92 1.35 4.76
C THR A 92 -6.36 2.02 3.48
N TYR A 93 -6.73 3.29 3.57
CA TYR A 93 -6.93 4.14 2.41
C TYR A 93 -5.92 5.29 2.41
N ARG A 94 -5.20 5.44 1.29
CA ARG A 94 -4.19 6.48 1.06
C ARG A 94 -4.54 7.23 -0.21
N TYR A 95 -4.34 8.55 -0.26
CA TYR A 95 -4.70 9.36 -1.43
C TYR A 95 -3.67 10.44 -1.71
N ASP A 96 -3.57 10.90 -2.95
CA ASP A 96 -2.69 12.02 -3.29
C ASP A 96 -3.29 13.31 -2.74
N LYS A 97 -2.52 14.04 -1.94
CA LYS A 97 -3.01 15.30 -1.35
C LYS A 97 -3.40 16.29 -2.45
N ARG A 98 -4.40 17.14 -2.20
CA ARG A 98 -4.82 18.21 -3.12
C ARG A 98 -3.62 18.99 -3.70
N THR A 99 -2.64 19.31 -2.86
CA THR A 99 -1.45 20.09 -3.25
C THR A 99 -0.40 19.31 -4.04
N PHE A 100 -0.49 17.98 -4.11
CA PHE A 100 0.39 17.15 -4.94
C PHE A 100 0.01 17.21 -6.42
N SER A 101 -1.29 17.18 -6.72
CA SER A 101 -1.78 17.28 -8.10
C SER A 101 -1.84 18.73 -8.57
N ILE A 102 -1.04 19.07 -9.59
CA ILE A 102 -1.01 20.42 -10.19
C ILE A 102 -2.40 20.87 -10.68
N GLU A 103 -3.20 19.95 -11.21
CA GLU A 103 -4.56 20.21 -11.68
C GLU A 103 -5.51 20.71 -10.59
N ASN A 104 -5.24 20.37 -9.33
CA ASN A 104 -6.07 20.74 -8.19
C ASN A 104 -5.63 22.06 -7.52
N LEU A 105 -4.51 22.67 -7.94
CA LEU A 105 -3.97 23.86 -7.29
C LEU A 105 -4.83 25.11 -7.49
N LYS A 106 -5.64 25.14 -8.56
CA LYS A 106 -6.46 26.30 -8.95
C LYS A 106 -7.96 26.11 -8.70
N LYS A 107 -8.36 24.90 -8.31
CA LYS A 107 -9.76 24.50 -8.06
C LYS A 107 -10.05 24.58 -6.59
#